data_AF-A0A136KUI6-F1
#
_entry.id   AF-A0A136KUI6-F1
#
_cell.length_a   1.000
_cell.length_b   1.000
_cell.length_c   1.000
_cell.angle_alpha   90.00
_cell.angle_beta   90.00
_cell.angle_gamma   90.00
#
_symmetry.space_group_name_H-M   'P 1'
#
loop_
_entity.id
_entity.type
_entity.pdbx_description
1 polymer ?
#
loop_
_entity_poly.entity_id
_entity_poly.type
_entity_poly.pdbx_seq_one_letter_code
_entity_poly.pdbx_strand_id
1 'polypeptide(L)'
;MSSEKFERFKSLFFGSAFEAAHDGIDPKVLLSLNEDEKEKAQQLLLDAIRNSEEDRHFIGIGYLKSKEAIPIIKNRLLQGFKWAYTKVWAAWALWKISNDSDAVKIVIETLKDKNQGEYTRTDAIIALKDFGNRKDVVLALIEAYSDQRDNSLVGRYAFRAIGYIYSSDPNIRNLVSLILDTSSDERYKFRENEINKLTDLIRRKMRH
;
A
#
# COMPACT_ATOMS: atom_id res chain seq x y z
N MET A 1 15.46 -4.77 -31.41
CA MET A 1 14.81 -5.84 -30.63
C MET A 1 14.66 -5.35 -29.21
N SER A 2 13.53 -5.62 -28.55
CA SER A 2 13.33 -5.33 -27.12
C SER A 2 14.20 -6.25 -26.26
N SER A 3 14.70 -5.74 -25.13
CA SER A 3 15.45 -6.59 -24.19
C SER A 3 14.53 -7.56 -23.45
N GLU A 4 15.11 -8.62 -22.91
CA GLU A 4 14.42 -9.56 -22.02
C GLU A 4 13.77 -8.83 -20.82
N LYS A 5 14.43 -7.80 -20.28
CA LYS A 5 13.90 -6.99 -19.18
C LYS A 5 12.64 -6.23 -19.60
N PHE A 6 12.62 -5.70 -20.83
CA PHE A 6 11.45 -5.01 -21.36
C PHE A 6 10.30 -5.97 -21.67
N GLU A 7 10.58 -7.18 -22.15
CA GLU A 7 9.58 -8.23 -22.29
C GLU A 7 9.00 -8.65 -20.92
N ARG A 8 9.86 -8.78 -19.90
CA ARG A 8 9.41 -9.06 -18.52
C ARG A 8 8.55 -7.93 -17.96
N PHE A 9 8.90 -6.67 -18.23
CA PHE A 9 8.04 -5.53 -17.90
C PHE A 9 6.65 -5.67 -18.54
N LYS A 10 6.60 -5.94 -19.86
CA LYS A 10 5.31 -6.11 -20.55
C LYS A 10 4.51 -7.26 -19.96
N SER A 11 5.13 -8.40 -19.67
CA SER A 11 4.45 -9.54 -19.04
C SER A 11 3.87 -9.16 -17.65
N LEU A 12 4.65 -8.51 -16.79
CA LEU A 12 4.20 -8.16 -15.43
C LEU A 12 3.05 -7.14 -15.42
N PHE A 13 3.13 -6.12 -16.28
CA PHE A 13 2.20 -5.00 -16.25
C PHE A 13 1.04 -5.11 -17.26
N PHE A 14 1.22 -5.84 -18.36
CA PHE A 14 0.25 -5.97 -19.45
C PHE A 14 -0.09 -7.43 -19.81
N GLY A 15 0.52 -8.41 -19.13
CA GLY A 15 0.18 -9.82 -19.25
C GLY A 15 -1.10 -10.18 -18.48
N SER A 16 -1.41 -11.48 -18.45
CA SER A 16 -2.66 -11.96 -17.89
C SER A 16 -2.80 -11.61 -16.40
N ALA A 17 -4.02 -11.28 -15.96
CA ALA A 17 -4.30 -11.01 -14.55
C ALA A 17 -4.05 -12.26 -13.68
N PHE A 18 -4.21 -13.46 -14.25
CA PHE A 18 -3.97 -14.73 -13.56
C PHE A 18 -2.48 -14.91 -13.19
N GLU A 19 -1.58 -14.70 -14.15
CA GLU A 19 -0.13 -14.81 -13.91
C GLU A 19 0.34 -13.77 -12.90
N ALA A 20 -0.14 -12.53 -13.01
CA ALA A 20 0.22 -11.47 -12.07
C ALA A 20 -0.31 -11.71 -10.65
N ALA A 21 -1.48 -12.33 -10.49
CA ALA A 21 -2.02 -12.70 -9.18
C ALA A 21 -1.23 -13.84 -8.53
N HIS A 22 -0.68 -14.76 -9.32
CA HIS A 22 0.10 -15.89 -8.82
C HIS A 22 1.56 -15.49 -8.48
N ASP A 23 2.23 -14.78 -9.39
CA ASP A 23 3.65 -14.49 -9.27
C ASP A 23 3.95 -13.18 -8.54
N GLY A 24 2.92 -12.34 -8.39
CA GLY A 24 3.05 -10.97 -7.90
C GLY A 24 3.71 -10.05 -8.93
N ILE A 25 3.66 -8.75 -8.66
CA ILE A 25 4.31 -7.75 -9.50
C ILE A 25 5.67 -7.45 -8.89
N ASP A 26 6.74 -7.60 -9.69
CA ASP A 26 8.06 -7.07 -9.34
C ASP A 26 8.27 -5.71 -10.04
N PRO A 27 7.93 -4.58 -9.39
CA PRO A 27 8.10 -3.28 -9.99
C PRO A 27 9.56 -2.87 -10.15
N LYS A 28 10.53 -3.59 -9.55
CA LYS A 28 11.95 -3.29 -9.70
C LYS A 28 12.46 -3.56 -11.11
N VAL A 29 11.73 -4.33 -11.92
CA VAL A 29 12.03 -4.50 -13.35
C VAL A 29 12.17 -3.15 -14.05
N LEU A 30 11.34 -2.16 -13.69
CA LEU A 30 11.34 -0.81 -14.26
C LEU A 30 12.66 -0.07 -13.97
N LEU A 31 13.28 -0.32 -12.82
CA LEU A 31 14.55 0.28 -12.44
C LEU A 31 15.73 -0.29 -13.24
N SER A 32 15.56 -1.47 -13.83
CA SER A 32 16.60 -2.20 -14.56
C SER A 32 16.61 -1.95 -16.07
N LEU A 33 15.59 -1.27 -16.58
CA LEU A 33 15.45 -0.87 -17.98
C LEU A 33 16.49 0.20 -18.34
N ASN A 34 16.90 0.22 -19.61
CA ASN A 34 17.67 1.36 -20.14
C ASN A 34 16.75 2.58 -20.37
N GLU A 35 17.33 3.74 -20.68
CA GLU A 35 16.56 5.00 -20.78
C GLU A 35 15.48 4.94 -21.88
N ASP A 36 15.81 4.46 -23.08
CA ASP A 36 14.84 4.30 -24.18
C ASP A 36 13.67 3.37 -23.81
N GLU A 37 13.97 2.29 -23.08
CA GLU A 37 12.97 1.34 -22.59
C GLU A 37 12.14 1.90 -21.45
N LYS A 38 12.72 2.70 -20.56
CA LYS A 38 11.97 3.42 -19.51
C LYS A 38 11.00 4.42 -20.12
N GLU A 39 11.42 5.15 -21.14
CA GLU A 39 10.55 6.10 -21.85
C GLU A 39 9.38 5.37 -22.50
N LYS A 40 9.64 4.26 -23.21
CA LYS A 40 8.58 3.42 -23.80
C LYS A 40 7.66 2.83 -22.74
N ALA A 41 8.21 2.32 -21.63
CA ALA A 41 7.43 1.78 -20.51
C ALA A 41 6.54 2.86 -19.88
N GLN A 42 7.08 4.08 -19.71
CA GLN A 42 6.33 5.23 -19.23
C GLN A 42 5.15 5.53 -20.15
N GLN A 43 5.37 5.65 -21.46
CA GLN A 43 4.28 5.96 -22.41
C GLN A 43 3.19 4.89 -22.40
N LEU A 44 3.57 3.61 -22.42
CA LEU A 44 2.61 2.51 -22.32
C LEU A 44 1.78 2.58 -21.03
N LEU A 45 2.41 2.87 -19.90
CA LEU A 45 1.72 3.00 -18.62
C LEU A 45 0.82 4.25 -18.57
N LEU A 46 1.25 5.38 -19.14
CA LEU A 46 0.44 6.61 -19.24
C LEU A 46 -0.83 6.37 -20.06
N ASP A 47 -0.71 5.66 -21.19
CA ASP A 47 -1.86 5.27 -22.00
C ASP A 47 -2.76 4.29 -21.26
N ALA A 48 -2.18 3.35 -20.51
CA ALA A 48 -2.93 2.35 -19.76
C ALA A 48 -3.76 2.96 -18.62
N ILE A 49 -3.19 3.86 -17.81
CA ILE A 49 -3.93 4.48 -16.69
C ILE A 49 -5.06 5.41 -17.14
N ARG A 50 -5.03 5.90 -18.40
CA ARG A 50 -6.13 6.66 -18.99
C ARG A 50 -7.33 5.78 -19.31
N ASN A 51 -7.07 4.55 -19.75
CA ASN A 51 -8.05 3.72 -20.45
C ASN A 51 -8.45 2.45 -19.69
N SER A 52 -7.78 2.13 -18.57
CA SER A 52 -8.02 0.92 -17.79
C SER A 52 -8.12 1.19 -16.28
N GLU A 53 -8.55 0.17 -15.55
CA GLU A 53 -8.64 0.17 -14.08
C GLU A 53 -7.80 -0.96 -13.44
N GLU A 54 -6.80 -1.45 -14.17
CA GLU A 54 -5.81 -2.38 -13.63
C GLU A 54 -4.88 -1.61 -12.69
N ASP A 55 -4.86 -2.02 -11.43
CA ASP A 55 -4.03 -1.49 -10.36
C ASP A 55 -2.53 -1.46 -10.71
N ARG A 56 -2.05 -2.50 -11.40
CA ARG A 56 -0.65 -2.68 -11.81
C ARG A 56 -0.12 -1.50 -12.61
N HIS A 57 -0.94 -0.87 -13.45
CA HIS A 57 -0.52 0.28 -14.22
C HIS A 57 -0.23 1.49 -13.33
N PHE A 58 -1.05 1.71 -12.30
CA PHE A 58 -0.82 2.74 -11.29
C PHE A 58 0.41 2.43 -10.44
N ILE A 59 0.61 1.15 -10.08
CA ILE A 59 1.82 0.71 -9.39
C ILE A 59 3.06 1.06 -10.24
N GLY A 60 3.07 0.67 -11.50
CA GLY A 60 4.20 0.88 -12.41
C GLY A 60 4.55 2.36 -12.59
N ILE A 61 3.55 3.21 -12.84
CA ILE A 61 3.79 4.64 -13.04
C ILE A 61 4.25 5.34 -11.76
N GLY A 62 3.78 4.88 -10.59
CA GLY A 62 4.25 5.33 -9.30
C GLY A 62 5.72 4.98 -9.05
N TYR A 63 6.17 3.79 -9.46
CA TYR A 63 7.58 3.39 -9.40
C TYR A 63 8.48 4.16 -10.36
N LEU A 64 8.00 4.47 -11.57
CA LEU A 64 8.71 5.35 -12.50
C LEU A 64 8.76 6.81 -12.03
N LYS A 65 7.94 7.19 -11.04
CA LYS A 65 7.79 8.57 -10.55
C LYS A 65 7.47 9.57 -11.68
N SER A 66 6.68 9.14 -12.67
CA SER A 66 6.36 9.98 -13.82
C SER A 66 5.45 11.14 -13.41
N LYS A 67 5.98 12.36 -13.47
CA LYS A 67 5.22 13.59 -13.16
C LYS A 67 4.09 13.85 -14.14
N GLU A 68 4.22 13.37 -15.38
CA GLU A 68 3.19 13.46 -16.42
C GLU A 68 1.91 12.71 -16.03
N ALA A 69 2.02 11.70 -15.17
CA ALA A 69 0.88 10.94 -14.68
C ALA A 69 0.02 11.70 -13.67
N ILE A 70 0.55 12.72 -12.99
CA ILE A 70 -0.15 13.47 -11.93
C ILE A 70 -1.53 13.98 -12.41
N PRO A 71 -1.64 14.81 -13.47
CA PRO A 71 -2.94 15.31 -13.92
C PRO A 71 -3.87 14.19 -14.40
N ILE A 72 -3.32 13.10 -14.94
CA ILE A 72 -4.10 11.94 -15.39
C ILE A 72 -4.73 11.24 -14.19
N ILE A 73 -3.91 10.90 -13.19
CA ILE A 73 -4.35 10.21 -11.98
C ILE A 73 -5.37 11.05 -11.23
N LYS A 74 -5.15 12.37 -11.10
CA LYS A 74 -6.12 13.29 -10.48
C LYS A 74 -7.46 13.29 -11.21
N ASN A 75 -7.45 13.33 -12.54
CA ASN A 75 -8.68 13.27 -13.33
C ASN A 75 -9.39 11.91 -13.13
N ARG A 76 -8.66 10.79 -13.18
CA ARG A 76 -9.23 9.45 -12.94
C ARG A 76 -9.85 9.34 -11.53
N LEU A 77 -9.20 9.86 -10.50
CA LEU A 77 -9.76 9.93 -9.14
C LEU A 77 -11.06 10.73 -9.06
N LEU A 78 -11.19 11.81 -9.85
CA LEU A 78 -12.42 12.60 -9.92
C LEU A 78 -13.55 11.89 -10.69
N GLN A 79 -13.21 11.18 -11.77
CA GLN A 79 -14.16 10.35 -12.52
C GLN A 79 -14.68 9.16 -11.69
N GLY A 80 -13.89 8.73 -10.72
CA GLY A 80 -14.17 7.56 -9.91
C GLY A 80 -13.63 6.28 -10.54
N PHE A 81 -13.64 5.22 -9.73
CA PHE A 81 -13.24 3.87 -10.13
C PHE A 81 -14.37 2.92 -9.83
N LYS A 82 -14.53 1.87 -10.64
CA LYS A 82 -15.47 0.79 -10.37
C LYS A 82 -15.13 0.09 -9.07
N TRP A 83 -13.83 -0.11 -8.81
CA TRP A 83 -13.34 -0.84 -7.66
C TRP A 83 -12.53 0.04 -6.71
N ALA A 84 -12.83 -0.06 -5.42
CA ALA A 84 -12.16 0.72 -4.39
C ALA A 84 -10.66 0.38 -4.27
N TYR A 85 -10.24 -0.85 -4.56
CA TYR A 85 -8.81 -1.21 -4.55
C TYR A 85 -8.03 -0.50 -5.66
N THR A 86 -8.61 -0.31 -6.86
CA THR A 86 -7.96 0.49 -7.92
C THR A 86 -7.79 1.94 -7.49
N LYS A 87 -8.80 2.51 -6.82
CA LYS A 87 -8.71 3.87 -6.24
C LYS A 87 -7.54 3.99 -5.25
N VAL A 88 -7.32 2.97 -4.41
CA VAL A 88 -6.18 2.92 -3.48
C VAL A 88 -4.84 2.99 -4.23
N TRP A 89 -4.66 2.19 -5.27
CA TRP A 89 -3.39 2.17 -6.03
C TRP A 89 -3.17 3.43 -6.85
N ALA A 90 -4.24 4.06 -7.37
CA ALA A 90 -4.15 5.38 -7.99
C ALA A 90 -3.71 6.46 -6.99
N ALA A 91 -4.28 6.48 -5.78
CA ALA A 91 -3.85 7.38 -4.71
C ALA A 91 -2.40 7.09 -4.29
N TRP A 92 -2.04 5.81 -4.11
CA TRP A 92 -0.67 5.41 -3.81
C TRP A 92 0.31 5.94 -4.87
N ALA A 93 0.00 5.78 -6.16
CA ALA A 93 0.86 6.28 -7.23
C ALA A 93 1.07 7.79 -7.13
N LEU A 94 0.01 8.55 -6.88
CA LEU A 94 0.07 10.00 -6.70
C LEU A 94 0.96 10.38 -5.49
N TRP A 95 0.86 9.65 -4.38
CA TRP A 95 1.77 9.83 -3.26
C TRP A 95 3.22 9.54 -3.65
N LYS A 96 3.51 8.44 -4.35
CA LYS A 96 4.89 8.08 -4.74
C LYS A 96 5.53 9.10 -5.68
N ILE A 97 4.73 9.72 -6.55
CA ILE A 97 5.20 10.69 -7.53
C ILE A 97 5.43 12.07 -6.90
N SER A 98 4.49 12.54 -6.06
CA SER A 98 4.48 13.95 -5.61
C SER A 98 4.25 14.16 -4.11
N ASN A 99 4.21 13.09 -3.30
CA ASN A 99 3.84 13.14 -1.88
C ASN A 99 2.52 13.90 -1.63
N ASP A 100 1.53 13.70 -2.51
CA ASP A 100 0.24 14.38 -2.42
C ASP A 100 -0.51 13.96 -1.13
N SER A 101 -0.72 14.91 -0.22
CA SER A 101 -1.36 14.63 1.07
C SER A 101 -2.81 14.18 0.96
N ASP A 102 -3.52 14.57 -0.11
CA ASP A 102 -4.92 14.16 -0.28
C ASP A 102 -5.02 12.69 -0.70
N ALA A 103 -3.99 12.15 -1.36
CA ALA A 103 -3.90 10.72 -1.61
C ALA A 103 -3.88 9.90 -0.30
N VAL A 104 -3.23 10.40 0.75
CA VAL A 104 -3.19 9.74 2.07
C VAL A 104 -4.60 9.60 2.65
N LYS A 105 -5.42 10.66 2.54
CA LYS A 105 -6.80 10.66 3.03
C LYS A 105 -7.64 9.60 2.33
N ILE A 106 -7.54 9.52 0.99
CA ILE A 106 -8.27 8.54 0.19
C ILE A 106 -8.00 7.11 0.67
N VAL A 107 -6.73 6.76 0.90
CA VAL A 107 -6.36 5.41 1.35
C VAL A 107 -6.83 5.15 2.78
N ILE A 108 -6.72 6.13 3.69
CA ILE A 108 -7.23 6.01 5.07
C ILE A 108 -8.75 5.81 5.08
N GLU A 109 -9.48 6.56 4.26
CA GLU A 109 -10.94 6.41 4.14
C GLU A 109 -11.32 5.00 3.66
N THR A 110 -10.59 4.46 2.67
CA THR A 110 -10.81 3.08 2.21
C THR A 110 -10.53 2.03 3.30
N LEU A 111 -9.51 2.24 4.14
CA LEU A 111 -9.24 1.36 5.28
C LEU A 111 -10.37 1.40 6.34
N LYS A 112 -10.93 2.59 6.57
CA LYS A 112 -11.95 2.84 7.59
C LYS A 112 -13.36 2.42 7.16
N ASP A 113 -13.65 2.44 5.87
CA ASP A 113 -14.95 2.03 5.34
C ASP A 113 -15.21 0.54 5.59
N LYS A 114 -16.11 0.26 6.55
CA LYS A 114 -16.48 -1.10 6.97
C LYS A 114 -17.33 -1.83 5.93
N ASN A 115 -17.84 -1.13 4.92
CA ASN A 115 -18.56 -1.77 3.81
C ASN A 115 -17.58 -2.36 2.78
N GLN A 116 -16.29 -2.03 2.86
CA GLN A 116 -15.27 -2.63 2.00
C GLN A 116 -14.89 -4.02 2.49
N GLY A 117 -14.70 -4.94 1.54
CA GLY A 117 -14.18 -6.27 1.82
C GLY A 117 -12.77 -6.23 2.43
N GLU A 118 -12.41 -7.29 3.17
CA GLU A 118 -11.13 -7.37 3.87
C GLU A 118 -9.91 -7.23 2.94
N TYR A 119 -10.00 -7.72 1.71
CA TYR A 119 -8.93 -7.59 0.70
C TYR A 119 -8.67 -6.12 0.33
N THR A 120 -9.71 -5.36 -0.05
CA THR A 120 -9.60 -3.92 -0.34
C THR A 120 -9.01 -3.14 0.84
N ARG A 121 -9.44 -3.46 2.06
CA ARG A 121 -8.92 -2.82 3.29
C ARG A 121 -7.46 -3.22 3.55
N THR A 122 -7.08 -4.44 3.17
CA THR A 122 -5.69 -4.91 3.24
C THR A 122 -4.81 -4.21 2.20
N ASP A 123 -5.30 -3.98 0.98
CA ASP A 123 -4.59 -3.18 -0.03
C ASP A 123 -4.35 -1.75 0.46
N ALA A 124 -5.34 -1.15 1.13
CA ALA A 124 -5.15 0.15 1.77
C ALA A 124 -4.03 0.12 2.82
N ILE A 125 -3.96 -0.92 3.65
CA ILE A 125 -2.86 -1.10 4.62
C ILE A 125 -1.51 -1.26 3.91
N ILE A 126 -1.44 -2.04 2.83
CA ILE A 126 -0.21 -2.24 2.05
C ILE A 126 0.27 -0.91 1.47
N ALA A 127 -0.63 -0.10 0.90
CA ALA A 127 -0.31 1.23 0.39
C ALA A 127 0.16 2.18 1.50
N LEU A 128 -0.49 2.17 2.68
CA LEU A 128 -0.14 3.01 3.82
C LEU A 128 1.29 2.79 4.34
N LYS A 129 1.86 1.59 4.18
CA LYS A 129 3.27 1.32 4.55
C LYS A 129 4.25 2.27 3.88
N ASP A 130 3.96 2.63 2.63
CA ASP A 130 4.81 3.51 1.81
C ASP A 130 4.64 4.99 2.14
N PHE A 131 3.65 5.34 2.97
CA PHE A 131 3.39 6.71 3.40
C PHE A 131 4.19 7.08 4.65
N GLY A 132 4.88 6.09 5.24
CA GLY A 132 5.80 6.27 6.35
C GLY A 132 5.11 6.49 7.69
N ASN A 133 5.82 7.13 8.63
CA ASN A 133 5.39 7.32 10.02
C ASN A 133 4.48 8.54 10.23
N ARG A 134 3.75 8.98 9.19
CA ARG A 134 2.81 10.10 9.34
C ARG A 134 1.78 9.79 10.42
N LYS A 135 1.45 10.80 11.21
CA LYS A 135 0.55 10.65 12.37
C LYS A 135 -0.83 10.10 11.97
N ASP A 136 -1.41 10.60 10.88
CA ASP A 136 -2.70 10.15 10.34
C ASP A 136 -2.66 8.67 9.91
N VAL A 137 -1.61 8.26 9.20
CA VAL A 137 -1.36 6.88 8.77
C VAL A 137 -1.27 5.95 9.98
N VAL A 138 -0.41 6.27 10.94
CA VAL A 138 -0.13 5.42 12.09
C VAL A 138 -1.36 5.28 12.99
N LEU A 139 -2.13 6.36 13.19
CA LEU A 139 -3.38 6.30 13.94
C LEU A 139 -4.43 5.43 13.25
N ALA A 140 -4.56 5.54 11.92
CA ALA A 140 -5.49 4.71 11.15
C ALA A 140 -5.14 3.22 11.23
N LEU A 141 -3.85 2.86 11.24
CA LEU A 141 -3.40 1.47 11.39
C LEU A 141 -3.69 0.93 12.81
N ILE A 142 -3.49 1.73 13.86
CA ILE A 142 -3.85 1.35 15.23
C ILE A 142 -5.35 1.12 15.35
N GLU A 143 -6.17 2.03 14.82
CA GLU A 143 -7.63 1.92 14.82
C GLU A 143 -8.13 0.70 14.04
N ALA A 144 -7.58 0.44 12.85
CA ALA A 144 -7.94 -0.70 12.03
C ALA A 144 -7.72 -2.05 12.73
N TYR A 145 -6.78 -2.09 13.67
CA TYR A 145 -6.60 -3.23 14.56
C TYR A 145 -7.60 -3.24 15.72
N SER A 146 -7.74 -2.14 16.45
CA SER A 146 -8.58 -2.06 17.65
C SER A 146 -10.05 -2.35 17.39
N ASP A 147 -10.53 -2.03 16.18
CA ASP A 147 -11.93 -2.25 15.78
C ASP A 147 -12.30 -3.73 15.56
N GLN A 148 -11.32 -4.64 15.54
CA GLN A 148 -11.53 -6.02 15.12
C GLN A 148 -11.53 -6.95 16.34
N ARG A 149 -12.73 -7.36 16.80
CA ARG A 149 -12.85 -8.59 17.60
C ARG A 149 -12.33 -9.74 16.74
N ASP A 150 -11.43 -10.54 17.31
CA ASP A 150 -10.75 -11.70 16.71
C ASP A 150 -9.97 -11.44 15.42
N ASN A 151 -8.66 -11.25 15.59
CA ASN A 151 -7.63 -11.88 14.75
C ASN A 151 -7.80 -11.79 13.21
N SER A 152 -8.47 -10.77 12.72
CA SER A 152 -8.83 -10.66 11.31
C SER A 152 -7.62 -10.36 10.45
N LEU A 153 -7.76 -10.62 9.16
CA LEU A 153 -6.73 -10.34 8.16
C LEU A 153 -6.28 -8.88 8.27
N VAL A 154 -7.24 -7.95 8.27
CA VAL A 154 -7.00 -6.51 8.34
C VAL A 154 -6.21 -6.12 9.59
N GLY A 155 -6.58 -6.64 10.76
CA GLY A 155 -5.87 -6.34 12.01
C GLY A 155 -4.42 -6.84 11.99
N ARG A 156 -4.19 -8.08 11.55
CA ARG A 156 -2.84 -8.65 11.43
C ARG A 156 -1.97 -7.86 10.45
N TYR A 157 -2.52 -7.46 9.31
CA TYR A 157 -1.80 -6.65 8.33
C TYR A 157 -1.49 -5.25 8.86
N ALA A 158 -2.41 -4.62 9.60
CA ALA A 158 -2.17 -3.31 10.19
C ALA A 158 -0.99 -3.33 11.16
N PHE A 159 -0.89 -4.36 12.00
CA PHE A 159 0.27 -4.55 12.89
C PHE A 159 1.58 -4.76 12.14
N ARG A 160 1.57 -5.60 11.09
CA ARG A 160 2.75 -5.78 10.23
C ARG A 160 3.17 -4.48 9.56
N ALA A 161 2.22 -3.65 9.13
CA ALA A 161 2.51 -2.35 8.55
C ALA A 161 3.17 -1.41 9.56
N ILE A 162 2.68 -1.37 10.81
CA ILE A 162 3.32 -0.63 11.91
C ILE A 162 4.76 -1.12 12.13
N GLY A 163 4.97 -2.43 12.20
CA GLY A 163 6.31 -3.03 12.34
C GLY A 163 7.26 -2.67 11.20
N TYR A 164 6.73 -2.53 9.97
CA TYR A 164 7.50 -2.09 8.81
C TYR A 164 7.88 -0.60 8.90
N ILE A 165 6.90 0.26 9.19
CA ILE A 165 7.09 1.73 9.33
C ILE A 165 8.13 2.04 10.41
N TYR A 166 8.12 1.28 11.50
CA TYR A 166 9.05 1.43 12.63
C TYR A 166 10.12 0.31 12.65
N SER A 167 10.51 -0.21 11.49
CA SER A 167 11.46 -1.34 11.39
C SER A 167 12.84 -1.04 12.00
N SER A 168 13.24 0.23 12.03
CA SER A 168 14.47 0.71 12.69
C SER A 168 14.35 0.85 14.21
N ASP A 169 13.14 0.77 14.77
CA ASP A 169 12.90 0.85 16.21
C ASP A 169 12.76 -0.55 16.81
N PRO A 170 13.79 -1.06 17.53
CA PRO A 170 13.76 -2.41 18.07
C PRO A 170 12.64 -2.60 19.11
N ASN A 171 12.25 -1.56 19.85
CA ASN A 171 11.20 -1.68 20.86
C ASN A 171 9.83 -1.88 20.21
N ILE A 172 9.52 -1.10 19.17
CA ILE A 172 8.28 -1.27 18.40
C ILE A 172 8.30 -2.62 17.66
N ARG A 173 9.40 -2.95 16.99
CA ARG A 173 9.53 -4.21 16.24
C ARG A 173 9.32 -5.44 17.13
N ASN A 174 9.93 -5.46 18.32
CA ASN A 174 9.81 -6.57 19.25
C ASN A 174 8.39 -6.70 19.80
N LEU A 175 7.73 -5.59 20.15
CA LEU A 175 6.33 -5.60 20.59
C LEU A 175 5.39 -6.09 19.48
N VAL A 176 5.59 -5.65 18.23
CA VAL A 176 4.81 -6.14 17.08
C VAL A 176 4.99 -7.64 16.89
N SER A 177 6.21 -8.17 16.98
CA SER A 177 6.46 -9.63 16.89
C SER A 177 5.72 -10.37 17.99
N LEU A 178 5.88 -9.93 19.25
CA LEU A 178 5.23 -10.55 20.42
C LEU A 178 3.71 -10.63 20.27
N ILE A 179 3.09 -9.56 19.76
CA ILE A 179 1.64 -9.49 19.54
C ILE A 179 1.21 -10.45 18.42
N LEU A 180 1.99 -10.55 17.33
CA LEU A 180 1.70 -11.43 16.20
C LEU A 180 1.92 -12.93 16.53
N ASP A 181 2.90 -13.23 17.39
CA ASP A 181 3.25 -14.59 17.81
C ASP A 181 2.30 -15.14 18.87
N THR A 182 1.55 -14.27 19.55
CA THR A 182 0.58 -14.67 20.57
C THR A 182 -0.73 -15.11 19.92
N SER A 183 -0.89 -16.39 19.58
CA SER A 183 -1.98 -16.90 18.74
C SER A 183 -3.17 -17.59 19.45
N SER A 184 -3.17 -17.75 20.79
CA SER A 184 -4.23 -18.46 21.51
C SER A 184 -5.25 -17.56 22.23
N ASP A 185 -6.50 -18.01 22.28
CA ASP A 185 -7.65 -17.30 22.89
C ASP A 185 -7.46 -17.02 24.39
N GLU A 186 -6.70 -17.86 25.09
CA GLU A 186 -6.38 -17.68 26.52
C GLU A 186 -5.52 -16.43 26.81
N ARG A 187 -4.93 -15.80 25.79
CA ARG A 187 -4.04 -14.64 25.93
C ARG A 187 -4.63 -13.32 25.43
N TYR A 188 -5.95 -13.22 25.26
CA TYR A 188 -6.61 -11.97 24.83
C TYR A 188 -6.21 -10.76 25.68
N LYS A 189 -6.29 -10.87 27.02
CA LYS A 189 -5.92 -9.78 27.95
C LYS A 189 -4.45 -9.41 27.86
N PHE A 190 -3.58 -10.40 27.64
CA PHE A 190 -2.15 -10.16 27.42
C PHE A 190 -1.95 -9.37 26.14
N ARG A 191 -2.58 -9.80 25.04
CA ARG A 191 -2.50 -9.11 23.75
C ARG A 191 -2.96 -7.66 23.90
N GLU A 192 -4.13 -7.44 24.49
CA GLU A 192 -4.71 -6.10 24.79
C GLU A 192 -3.71 -5.19 25.52
N ASN A 193 -3.06 -5.70 26.56
CA ASN A 193 -2.04 -4.97 27.31
C ASN A 193 -0.83 -4.60 26.43
N GLU A 194 -0.33 -5.51 25.60
CA GLU A 194 0.80 -5.23 24.71
C GLU A 194 0.43 -4.23 23.59
N ILE A 195 -0.80 -4.27 23.08
CA ILE A 195 -1.29 -3.26 22.12
C ILE A 195 -1.36 -1.89 22.77
N ASN A 196 -1.85 -1.79 24.01
CA ASN A 196 -1.90 -0.54 24.75
C ASN A 196 -0.49 0.04 24.96
N LYS A 197 0.47 -0.81 25.36
CA LYS A 197 1.89 -0.42 25.47
C LYS A 197 2.45 0.06 24.13
N LEU A 198 2.19 -0.66 23.04
CA LEU A 198 2.63 -0.26 21.70
C LEU A 198 2.03 1.09 21.30
N THR A 199 0.73 1.26 21.51
CA THR A 199 -0.01 2.49 21.19
C THR A 199 0.57 3.68 21.95
N ASP A 200 0.86 3.51 23.25
CA ASP A 200 1.48 4.55 24.06
C ASP A 200 2.91 4.86 23.63
N LEU A 201 3.71 3.85 23.31
CA LEU A 201 5.07 4.02 22.80
C LEU A 201 5.08 4.83 21.50
N ILE A 202 4.21 4.48 20.56
CA ILE A 202 4.02 5.20 19.29
C ILE A 202 3.55 6.64 19.56
N ARG A 203 2.55 6.84 20.42
CA ARG A 203 2.04 8.18 20.78
C ARG A 203 3.09 9.07 21.45
N ARG A 204 4.03 8.50 22.21
CA ARG A 204 5.16 9.26 22.77
C ARG A 204 6.12 9.68 21.66
N LYS A 205 6.43 8.79 20.72
CA LYS A 205 7.31 9.09 19.58
C LYS A 205 6.74 10.11 18.61
N MET A 206 5.42 10.17 18.45
CA MET A 206 4.77 11.20 17.62
C MET A 206 4.70 12.60 18.29
N ARG A 207 5.09 12.72 19.56
CA ARG A 207 5.08 13.99 20.32
C ARG A 207 6.45 14.69 20.35
N HIS A 208 7.51 14.01 19.90
CA HIS A 208 8.87 14.53 19.80
C HIS A 208 9.24 14.65 18.32
#